data_AF-A0A965R2F7-F1
#
_entry.id   AF-A0A965R2F7-F1
#
_cell.length_a   1.000
_cell.length_b   1.000
_cell.length_c   1.000
_cell.angle_alpha   90.00
_cell.angle_beta   90.00
_cell.angle_gamma   90.00
#
_symmetry.space_group_name_H-M   'P 1'
#
loop_
_entity.id
_entity.type
_entity.pdbx_description
1 polymer ?
#
loop_
_entity_poly.entity_id
_entity_poly.type
_entity_poly.pdbx_seq_one_letter_code
_entity_poly.pdbx_strand_id
1 'polypeptide(L)'
;LAPLHREAFDAIEAGDYATAVAKYERALVENPRDHMARAGLAQVSLLHRLQGKTLADVRRAAAAHPHDLASALDVADLDVSGGHIEDAFERLLGFFATASADERDVIRTRLLQLFEVVGVTDLRVNAARSRLSSMLY
;
A
#
# COMPACT_ATOMS: atom_id res chain seq x y z
N LEU A 1 -17.50 -5.48 -16.40
CA LEU A 1 -16.10 -5.11 -16.13
C LEU A 1 -15.41 -4.92 -17.47
N ALA A 2 -14.56 -3.89 -17.61
CA ALA A 2 -13.71 -3.77 -18.80
C ALA A 2 -12.82 -5.02 -18.95
N PRO A 3 -12.32 -5.37 -20.16
CA PRO A 3 -11.56 -6.61 -20.37
C PRO A 3 -10.37 -6.77 -19.42
N LEU A 4 -9.54 -5.73 -19.26
CA LEU A 4 -8.39 -5.75 -18.34
C LEU A 4 -8.80 -5.93 -16.87
N HIS A 5 -9.96 -5.40 -16.47
CA HIS A 5 -10.47 -5.62 -15.12
C HIS A 5 -10.86 -7.08 -14.94
N ARG A 6 -11.60 -7.67 -15.89
CA ARG A 6 -11.95 -9.10 -15.84
C ARG A 6 -10.71 -9.97 -15.73
N GLU A 7 -9.71 -9.75 -16.57
CA GLU A 7 -8.45 -10.50 -16.53
C GLU A 7 -7.71 -10.33 -15.19
N ALA A 8 -7.78 -9.15 -14.57
CA ALA A 8 -7.23 -8.93 -13.23
C ALA A 8 -8.01 -9.72 -12.17
N PHE A 9 -9.34 -9.76 -12.25
CA PHE A 9 -10.18 -10.56 -11.35
C PHE A 9 -9.88 -12.05 -11.47
N ASP A 10 -9.80 -12.57 -12.69
CA ASP A 10 -9.51 -13.99 -12.93
C ASP A 10 -8.12 -14.38 -12.37
N ALA A 11 -7.13 -13.48 -12.52
CA ALA A 11 -5.80 -13.67 -11.94
C ALA A 11 -5.80 -13.61 -10.40
N ILE A 12 -6.60 -12.72 -9.80
CA ILE A 12 -6.79 -12.67 -8.33
C ILE A 12 -7.41 -13.98 -7.81
N GLU A 13 -8.43 -14.50 -8.49
CA GLU A 13 -9.07 -15.77 -8.13
C GLU A 13 -8.10 -16.97 -8.24
N ALA A 14 -7.17 -16.91 -9.18
CA ALA A 14 -6.09 -17.90 -9.32
C ALA A 14 -4.92 -17.70 -8.33
N GLY A 15 -4.94 -16.63 -7.51
CA GLY A 15 -3.82 -16.28 -6.62
C GLY A 15 -2.59 -15.71 -7.34
N ASP A 16 -2.72 -15.38 -8.63
CA ASP A 16 -1.69 -14.73 -9.45
C ASP A 16 -1.80 -13.20 -9.34
N TYR A 17 -1.43 -12.70 -8.16
CA TYR A 17 -1.46 -11.26 -7.90
C TYR A 17 -0.51 -10.46 -8.79
N ALA A 18 0.59 -11.06 -9.26
CA ALA A 18 1.54 -10.40 -10.15
C ALA A 18 0.91 -10.10 -11.50
N THR A 19 0.19 -11.06 -12.09
CA THR A 19 -0.56 -10.81 -13.33
C THR A 19 -1.64 -9.76 -13.13
N ALA A 20 -2.40 -9.83 -12.03
CA ALA A 20 -3.44 -8.86 -11.74
C ALA A 20 -2.91 -7.43 -11.58
N VAL A 21 -1.77 -7.23 -10.92
CA VAL A 21 -1.05 -5.93 -10.86
C VAL A 21 -0.81 -5.40 -12.27
N ALA A 22 -0.18 -6.21 -13.14
CA ALA A 22 0.14 -5.80 -14.51
C ALA A 22 -1.10 -5.43 -15.34
N LYS A 23 -2.24 -6.10 -15.12
CA LYS A 23 -3.50 -5.78 -15.80
C LYS A 23 -4.07 -4.44 -15.35
N TYR A 24 -4.06 -4.14 -14.05
CA TYR A 24 -4.53 -2.84 -13.56
C TYR A 24 -3.59 -1.70 -13.93
N GLU A 25 -2.27 -1.92 -13.92
CA GLU A 25 -1.30 -0.95 -14.42
C GLU A 25 -1.56 -0.61 -15.88
N ARG A 26 -1.77 -1.62 -16.72
CA ARG A 26 -2.14 -1.42 -18.12
C ARG A 26 -3.46 -0.66 -18.26
N ALA A 27 -4.46 -0.97 -17.45
CA ALA A 27 -5.73 -0.26 -17.47
C ALA A 27 -5.55 1.24 -17.13
N LEU A 28 -4.63 1.58 -16.23
CA LEU A 28 -4.29 2.96 -15.89
C LEU A 28 -3.44 3.66 -16.96
N VAL A 29 -2.63 2.92 -17.73
CA VAL A 29 -1.97 3.47 -18.92
C VAL A 29 -3.01 3.83 -19.98
N GLU A 30 -3.99 2.96 -20.21
CA GLU A 30 -5.06 3.18 -21.19
C GLU A 30 -6.05 4.28 -20.73
N ASN A 31 -6.34 4.34 -19.42
CA ASN A 31 -7.17 5.37 -18.81
C ASN A 31 -6.65 5.78 -17.42
N PRO A 32 -5.83 6.84 -17.34
CA PRO A 32 -5.27 7.31 -16.07
C PRO A 32 -6.32 7.79 -15.05
N ARG A 33 -7.55 8.05 -15.48
CA ARG A 33 -8.68 8.49 -14.63
C ARG A 33 -9.56 7.33 -14.17
N ASP A 34 -9.18 6.08 -14.45
CA ASP A 34 -9.92 4.90 -13.99
C ASP A 34 -9.73 4.70 -12.49
N HIS A 35 -10.67 5.24 -11.71
CA HIS A 35 -10.69 5.11 -10.25
C HIS A 35 -10.83 3.64 -9.81
N MET A 36 -11.53 2.81 -10.57
CA MET A 36 -11.68 1.40 -10.24
C MET A 36 -10.38 0.63 -10.47
N ALA A 37 -9.66 0.90 -11.56
CA ALA A 37 -8.35 0.30 -11.79
C ALA A 37 -7.33 0.75 -10.74
N ARG A 38 -7.39 2.01 -10.28
CA ARG A 38 -6.51 2.51 -9.21
C ARG A 38 -6.77 1.83 -7.87
N ALA A 39 -8.04 1.72 -7.47
CA ALA A 39 -8.42 0.99 -6.26
C ALA A 39 -8.04 -0.50 -6.37
N GLY A 40 -8.33 -1.13 -7.51
CA GLY A 40 -7.97 -2.52 -7.81
C GLY A 40 -6.46 -2.76 -7.71
N LEU A 41 -5.65 -1.90 -8.34
CA LEU A 41 -4.19 -1.95 -8.28
C LEU A 41 -3.68 -1.87 -6.83
N ALA A 42 -4.22 -0.93 -6.05
CA ALA A 42 -3.81 -0.73 -4.67
C ALA A 42 -4.12 -1.99 -3.82
N GLN A 43 -5.32 -2.56 -3.98
CA GLN A 43 -5.73 -3.76 -3.27
C GLN A 43 -4.87 -4.97 -3.63
N VAL A 44 -4.70 -5.25 -4.93
CA VAL A 44 -3.91 -6.42 -5.34
C VAL A 44 -2.42 -6.26 -5.05
N SER A 45 -1.89 -5.04 -5.08
CA SER A 45 -0.51 -4.78 -4.68
C SER A 45 -0.29 -5.06 -3.19
N LEU A 46 -1.27 -4.76 -2.33
CA LEU A 46 -1.21 -5.13 -0.92
C LEU A 46 -1.18 -6.66 -0.75
N LEU A 47 -2.09 -7.37 -1.43
CA LEU A 47 -2.13 -8.84 -1.39
C LEU A 47 -0.82 -9.46 -1.89
N HIS A 48 -0.27 -8.96 -2.99
CA HIS A 48 0.98 -9.44 -3.53
C HIS A 48 2.16 -9.29 -2.55
N ARG A 49 2.26 -8.14 -1.87
CA ARG A 49 3.34 -7.89 -0.89
C ARG A 49 3.22 -8.73 0.37
N LEU A 50 2.01 -9.10 0.75
CA LEU A 50 1.74 -9.96 1.90
C LEU A 50 1.78 -11.45 1.54
N GLN A 51 1.85 -11.80 0.25
CA GLN A 51 1.90 -13.19 -0.20
C GLN A 51 3.12 -13.90 0.40
N GLY A 52 2.86 -15.05 1.06
CA GLY A 52 3.90 -15.85 1.72
C GLY A 52 4.43 -15.27 3.03
N LYS A 53 3.92 -14.13 3.51
CA LYS A 53 4.30 -13.55 4.81
C LYS A 53 3.29 -13.94 5.88
N THR A 54 3.80 -14.24 7.08
CA THR A 54 2.95 -14.41 8.27
C THR A 54 3.07 -13.19 9.18
N LEU A 55 2.02 -12.94 9.97
CA LEU A 55 2.03 -11.89 10.99
C LEU A 55 3.20 -12.04 11.98
N ALA A 56 3.53 -13.28 12.34
CA ALA A 56 4.62 -13.58 13.27
C ALA A 56 5.98 -13.25 12.67
N ASP A 57 6.22 -13.60 11.40
CA ASP A 57 7.50 -13.36 10.74
C ASP A 57 7.77 -11.87 10.55
N VAL A 58 6.77 -11.11 10.10
CA VAL A 58 6.90 -9.66 9.89
C VAL A 58 7.12 -8.93 11.22
N ARG A 59 6.37 -9.28 12.27
CA ARG A 59 6.57 -8.68 13.61
C ARG A 59 7.94 -9.00 14.18
N ARG A 60 8.42 -10.23 13.99
CA ARG A 60 9.77 -10.64 14.43
C ARG A 60 10.85 -9.87 13.68
N ALA A 61 10.73 -9.72 12.37
CA ALA A 61 11.68 -8.96 11.55
C ALA A 61 11.75 -7.48 11.99
N ALA A 62 10.60 -6.83 12.16
CA ALA A 62 10.53 -5.45 12.62
C ALA A 62 11.07 -5.24 14.04
N ALA A 63 10.88 -6.22 14.94
CA ALA A 63 11.47 -6.17 16.27
C ALA A 63 12.99 -6.33 16.25
N ALA A 64 13.53 -7.17 15.36
CA ALA A 64 14.97 -7.35 15.19
C ALA A 64 15.65 -6.14 14.51
N HIS A 65 14.90 -5.43 13.66
CA HIS A 65 15.40 -4.31 12.87
C HIS A 65 14.47 -3.09 12.98
N PRO A 66 14.44 -2.41 14.15
CA PRO A 66 13.46 -1.34 14.42
C PRO A 66 13.62 -0.08 13.55
N HIS A 67 14.76 0.07 12.86
CA HIS A 67 15.04 1.18 11.95
C HIS A 67 15.07 0.75 10.47
N ASP A 68 14.76 -0.52 10.17
CA ASP A 68 14.70 -0.99 8.79
C ASP A 68 13.38 -0.58 8.14
N LEU A 69 13.48 0.21 7.07
CA LEU A 69 12.32 0.69 6.34
C LEU A 69 11.50 -0.45 5.73
N ALA A 70 12.16 -1.49 5.21
CA ALA A 70 11.45 -2.61 4.57
C ALA A 70 10.55 -3.32 5.59
N SER A 71 11.06 -3.59 6.79
CA SER A 71 10.29 -4.15 7.91
C SER A 71 9.13 -3.23 8.33
N ALA A 72 9.35 -1.91 8.35
CA ALA A 72 8.28 -0.96 8.69
C ALA A 72 7.14 -0.94 7.66
N LEU A 73 7.47 -1.02 6.38
CA LEU A 73 6.50 -1.10 5.28
C LEU A 73 5.68 -2.39 5.36
N ASP A 74 6.31 -3.52 5.66
CA ASP A 74 5.65 -4.81 5.80
C ASP A 74 4.69 -4.84 6.99
N VAL A 75 5.08 -4.24 8.12
CA VAL A 75 4.18 -4.10 9.27
C VAL A 75 2.99 -3.22 8.92
N ALA A 76 3.21 -2.08 8.24
CA ALA A 76 2.12 -1.19 7.84
C ALA A 76 1.14 -1.86 6.86
N ASP A 77 1.62 -2.67 5.92
CA ASP A 77 0.77 -3.49 5.05
C ASP A 77 -0.09 -4.46 5.87
N LEU A 78 0.51 -5.19 6.82
CA LEU A 78 -0.22 -6.12 7.69
C LEU A 78 -1.25 -5.41 8.56
N ASP A 79 -0.88 -4.28 9.16
CA ASP A 79 -1.73 -3.47 10.01
C ASP A 79 -2.97 -3.02 9.23
N VAL A 80 -2.82 -2.49 8.01
CA VAL A 80 -3.96 -2.15 7.14
C VAL A 80 -4.80 -3.38 6.79
N SER A 81 -4.17 -4.51 6.43
CA SER A 81 -4.91 -5.75 6.11
C SER A 81 -5.71 -6.28 7.30
N GLY A 82 -5.26 -6.02 8.53
CA GLY A 82 -5.91 -6.39 9.78
C GLY A 82 -6.81 -5.30 10.38
N GLY A 83 -6.98 -4.15 9.71
CA GLY A 83 -7.84 -3.05 10.16
C GLY A 83 -7.20 -2.04 11.13
N HIS A 84 -5.91 -2.18 11.44
CA HIS A 84 -5.13 -1.28 12.31
C HIS A 84 -4.60 -0.08 11.51
N ILE A 85 -5.53 0.67 10.90
CA ILE A 85 -5.21 1.68 9.89
C ILE A 85 -4.41 2.85 10.46
N GLU A 86 -4.79 3.35 11.64
CA GLU A 86 -4.08 4.41 12.34
C GLU A 86 -2.63 4.02 12.65
N ASP A 87 -2.43 2.82 13.20
CA ASP A 87 -1.10 2.29 13.55
C ASP A 87 -0.18 2.22 12.32
N ALA A 88 -0.73 1.75 11.19
CA ALA A 88 0.00 1.69 9.93
C ALA A 88 0.46 3.08 9.45
N PHE A 89 -0.44 4.07 9.47
CA PHE A 89 -0.13 5.42 9.01
C PHE A 89 0.84 6.13 9.95
N GLU A 90 0.64 6.01 11.26
CA GLU A 90 1.55 6.61 12.25
C GLU A 90 2.96 6.05 12.13
N ARG A 91 3.10 4.73 11.92
CA ARG A 91 4.40 4.08 11.70
C ARG A 91 5.12 4.68 10.49
N LEU A 92 4.45 4.74 9.34
CA LEU A 92 5.07 5.24 8.11
C LEU A 92 5.39 6.73 8.20
N LEU A 93 4.52 7.54 8.81
CA LEU A 93 4.77 8.97 9.03
C LEU A 93 5.92 9.21 10.02
N GLY A 94 6.08 8.34 11.02
CA GLY A 94 7.23 8.34 11.93
C GLY A 94 8.54 8.07 11.19
N PHE A 95 8.59 7.04 10.33
CA PHE A 95 9.73 6.77 9.47
C PHE A 95 10.02 7.93 8.52
N PHE A 96 8.98 8.51 7.90
CA PHE A 96 9.11 9.63 6.96
C PHE A 96 9.88 10.82 7.54
N ALA A 97 9.66 11.12 8.83
CA ALA A 97 10.28 12.25 9.50
C ALA A 97 11.82 12.15 9.55
N THR A 98 12.37 10.94 9.64
CA THR A 98 13.81 10.68 9.81
C THR A 98 14.49 10.06 8.57
N ALA A 99 13.68 9.64 7.59
CA ALA A 99 14.13 9.03 6.34
C ALA A 99 14.94 9.97 5.45
N SER A 100 15.86 9.40 4.68
CA SER A 100 16.54 10.04 3.56
C SER A 100 15.56 10.41 2.43
N ALA A 101 15.99 11.21 1.45
CA ALA A 101 15.15 11.61 0.33
C ALA A 101 14.60 10.40 -0.47
N ASP A 102 15.45 9.43 -0.77
CA ASP A 102 15.06 8.24 -1.53
C ASP A 102 14.05 7.38 -0.74
N GLU A 103 14.27 7.21 0.57
CA GLU A 103 13.35 6.50 1.46
C GLU A 103 12.01 7.23 1.61
N ARG A 104 12.02 8.57 1.66
CA ARG A 104 10.79 9.38 1.72
C ARG A 104 9.92 9.16 0.48
N ASP A 105 10.51 8.98 -0.69
CA ASP A 105 9.76 8.70 -1.91
C ASP A 105 9.11 7.30 -1.88
N VAL A 106 9.83 6.31 -1.34
CA VAL A 106 9.27 4.96 -1.10
C VAL A 106 8.10 5.02 -0.12
N ILE A 107 8.27 5.71 1.01
CA ILE A 107 7.24 5.85 2.04
C ILE A 107 6.02 6.59 1.50
N ARG A 108 6.23 7.71 0.78
CA ARG A 108 5.15 8.49 0.16
C ARG A 108 4.33 7.60 -0.78
N THR A 109 5.01 6.86 -1.65
CA THR A 109 4.37 5.95 -2.59
C THR A 109 3.53 4.89 -1.86
N ARG A 110 4.08 4.30 -0.79
CA ARG A 110 3.33 3.32 0.01
C ARG A 110 2.11 3.93 0.69
N LEU A 111 2.24 5.09 1.33
CA LEU A 111 1.11 5.79 1.96
C LEU A 111 -0.01 6.06 0.96
N LEU A 112 0.31 6.54 -0.24
CA LEU A 112 -0.68 6.78 -1.28
C LEU A 112 -1.40 5.49 -1.71
N GLN A 113 -0.69 4.38 -1.85
CA GLN A 113 -1.31 3.08 -2.12
C GLN A 113 -2.25 2.64 -0.97
N LEU A 114 -1.81 2.76 0.28
CA LEU A 114 -2.64 2.38 1.42
C LEU A 114 -3.86 3.30 1.61
N PHE A 115 -3.77 4.57 1.21
CA PHE A 115 -4.93 5.47 1.16
C PHE A 115 -5.98 5.02 0.14
N GLU A 116 -5.57 4.50 -1.01
CA GLU A 116 -6.48 3.92 -2.00
C GLU A 116 -7.10 2.61 -1.50
N VAL A 117 -6.33 1.77 -0.77
CA VAL A 117 -6.84 0.54 -0.14
C VAL A 117 -7.93 0.84 0.89
N VAL A 118 -7.68 1.80 1.79
CA VAL A 118 -8.61 2.17 2.87
C VAL A 118 -9.81 2.94 2.31
N GLY A 119 -9.59 3.72 1.24
CA GLY A 119 -10.58 4.59 0.64
C GLY A 119 -10.25 6.06 0.87
N VAL A 120 -10.20 6.82 -0.22
CA VAL A 120 -9.69 8.20 -0.22
C VAL A 120 -10.54 9.21 0.56
N THR A 121 -11.73 8.82 1.01
CA THR A 121 -12.67 9.63 1.81
C THR A 121 -12.66 9.28 3.30
N ASP A 122 -11.91 8.25 3.72
CA ASP A 122 -11.80 7.86 5.13
C ASP A 122 -11.16 9.00 5.95
N LEU A 123 -11.71 9.27 7.14
CA LEU A 123 -11.25 10.36 8.00
C LEU A 123 -9.78 10.20 8.41
N ARG A 124 -9.32 8.95 8.59
CA ARG A 124 -7.94 8.62 8.95
C ARG A 124 -6.98 8.85 7.80
N VAL A 125 -7.43 8.56 6.57
CA VAL A 125 -6.70 8.90 5.34
C VAL A 125 -6.53 10.41 5.21
N ASN A 126 -7.60 11.18 5.45
CA ASN A 126 -7.54 12.64 5.39
C ASN A 126 -6.57 13.22 6.43
N ALA A 127 -6.59 12.71 7.66
CA ALA A 127 -5.66 13.12 8.71
C ALA A 127 -4.20 12.80 8.34
N ALA A 128 -3.94 11.58 7.86
CA ALA A 128 -2.60 11.16 7.45
C ALA A 128 -2.07 11.96 6.24
N ARG A 129 -2.93 12.28 5.26
CA ARG A 129 -2.57 13.15 4.12
C ARG A 129 -2.17 14.55 4.57
N SER A 130 -2.95 15.16 5.47
CA SER A 130 -2.63 16.48 6.02
C SER A 130 -1.26 16.47 6.72
N ARG A 131 -1.00 15.45 7.54
CA ARG A 131 0.29 15.30 8.24
C ARG A 131 1.46 15.05 7.29
N LEU A 132 1.28 14.23 6.26
CA LEU A 132 2.29 14.03 5.22
C LEU A 132 2.60 15.34 4.49
N SER A 133 1.55 16.10 4.13
CA SER A 133 1.73 17.40 3.45
C SER A 133 2.49 18.39 4.32
N SER A 134 2.23 18.46 5.63
CA SER A 134 2.96 19.37 6.54
C SER A 134 4.42 18.96 6.78
N MET A 135 4.83 17.75 6.38
CA MET A 135 6.23 17.31 6.45
C MET A 135 7.01 17.61 5.16
N LEU A 136 6.32 18.01 4.09
CA LEU A 136 6.92 18.33 2.79
C LEU A 136 7.22 19.82 2.61
N TYR A 137 6.62 20.68 3.44
CA TYR A 137 6.72 22.15 3.40
C TYR A 137 7.16 22.67 4.77
#